data_AF-A0A7C3GTR5-F1
#
_entry.id   AF-A0A7C3GTR5-F1
#
_cell.length_a   1.000
_cell.length_b   1.000
_cell.length_c   1.000
_cell.angle_alpha   90.00
_cell.angle_beta   90.00
_cell.angle_gamma   90.00
#
_symmetry.space_group_name_H-M   'P 1'
#
loop_
_entity.id
_entity.type
_entity.pdbx_description
1 polymer ?
#
loop_
_entity_poly.entity_id
_entity_poly.type
_entity_poly.pdbx_seq_one_letter_code
_entity_poly.pdbx_strand_id
1 'polypeptide(L)'
;MNSSTKDTYMKHTLGSLLLFVALLCVSLLQAEDFRYTMHANKQTAYLHEPILLTVDINQTNPDTVLLFQFAPRPSDAYKVIQVHAKHDDTSHHVKYHNLYEIYPLKTGDVNVTFSLTKRVTDEDKVRYFASGDRDDFKKLETKDYPIAIPPLALHIKPLPKDVSLVGDFSLDYKIHTHTQKAFSPISWKITLKGKGYTPIIKHIIPLSSNYKSFSEKPLVKTIPSPEGMINTVTYLFALSARQSYVVPSITLKAFSPSRQKTYTLEIPQQSFDIQSVDKEQLVDNIDMPALRKADWTWIETFLKYLLVFTAGYFTALSLRWKKKKMVHASHPLVEKISQTKTHKQLLQLLMAHEEGKHFSLIIEKLEASLYGTEKTNLNTLKKEALENLK
;
A
#
# COMPACT_ATOMS: atom_id res chain seq x y z
N MET A 1 -10.56 -77.28 -94.43
CA MET A 1 -10.61 -75.81 -94.44
C MET A 1 -11.95 -75.37 -93.87
N ASN A 2 -11.96 -74.74 -92.69
CA ASN A 2 -12.99 -73.77 -92.28
C ASN A 2 -12.53 -73.05 -91.01
N SER A 3 -12.27 -71.75 -91.15
CA SER A 3 -11.76 -70.79 -90.16
C SER A 3 -12.95 -70.05 -89.53
N SER A 4 -13.17 -70.16 -88.22
CA SER A 4 -12.88 -69.14 -87.20
C SER A 4 -13.28 -67.71 -87.58
N THR A 5 -14.40 -67.24 -87.00
CA THR A 5 -14.84 -65.83 -86.95
C THR A 5 -15.78 -65.66 -85.74
N LYS A 6 -15.23 -65.43 -84.54
CA LYS A 6 -16.06 -65.03 -83.37
C LYS A 6 -15.40 -64.14 -82.30
N ASP A 7 -14.18 -63.64 -82.51
CA ASP A 7 -13.42 -62.98 -81.43
C ASP A 7 -13.27 -61.44 -81.51
N THR A 8 -13.96 -60.75 -82.43
CA THR A 8 -13.72 -59.31 -82.65
C THR A 8 -14.68 -58.34 -81.94
N TYR A 9 -15.71 -58.82 -81.22
CA TYR A 9 -16.77 -57.92 -80.70
C TYR A 9 -16.68 -57.51 -79.21
N MET A 10 -15.74 -58.04 -78.42
CA MET A 10 -15.62 -57.70 -76.98
C MET A 10 -14.44 -56.77 -76.61
N LYS A 11 -13.58 -56.38 -77.56
CA LYS A 11 -12.38 -55.57 -77.25
C LYS A 11 -12.60 -54.05 -77.21
N HIS A 12 -13.73 -53.55 -77.73
CA HIS A 12 -13.97 -52.10 -77.82
C HIS A 12 -14.75 -51.49 -76.64
N THR A 13 -15.37 -52.30 -75.77
CA THR A 13 -16.16 -51.81 -74.64
C THR A 13 -15.35 -51.64 -73.35
N LEU A 14 -14.32 -52.47 -73.11
CA LEU A 14 -13.45 -52.33 -71.93
C LEU A 14 -12.54 -51.09 -72.00
N GLY A 15 -12.02 -50.76 -73.19
CA GLY A 15 -11.16 -49.60 -73.39
C GLY A 15 -11.88 -48.27 -73.14
N SER A 16 -13.17 -48.20 -73.50
CA SER A 16 -14.02 -47.02 -73.25
C SER A 16 -14.32 -46.84 -71.76
N LEU A 17 -14.57 -47.94 -71.02
CA LEU A 17 -14.85 -47.88 -69.58
C LEU A 17 -13.61 -47.45 -68.78
N LEU A 18 -12.42 -47.96 -69.11
CA LEU A 18 -11.15 -47.56 -68.47
C LEU A 18 -10.80 -46.09 -68.74
N LEU A 19 -11.10 -45.59 -69.94
CA LEU A 19 -10.87 -44.20 -70.30
C LEU A 19 -11.87 -43.28 -69.57
N PHE A 20 -13.12 -43.72 -69.38
CA PHE A 20 -14.12 -42.98 -68.61
C PHE A 20 -13.80 -42.95 -67.11
N VAL A 21 -13.31 -44.06 -66.53
CA VAL A 21 -12.85 -44.13 -65.14
C VAL A 21 -11.57 -43.31 -64.93
N ALA A 22 -10.64 -43.33 -65.89
CA ALA A 22 -9.47 -42.46 -65.85
C ALA A 22 -9.83 -40.98 -65.97
N LEU A 23 -10.81 -40.62 -66.82
CA LEU A 23 -11.32 -39.24 -66.94
C LEU A 23 -12.04 -38.78 -65.67
N LEU A 24 -12.79 -39.67 -65.00
CA LEU A 24 -13.45 -39.42 -63.72
C LEU A 24 -12.47 -39.31 -62.55
N CYS A 25 -11.34 -40.01 -62.60
CA CYS A 25 -10.27 -39.86 -61.61
C CYS A 25 -9.48 -38.55 -61.80
N VAL A 26 -9.39 -38.02 -63.02
CA VAL A 26 -8.74 -36.73 -63.29
C VAL A 26 -9.63 -35.55 -62.88
N SER A 27 -10.96 -35.66 -62.91
CA SER A 27 -11.86 -34.61 -62.42
C SER A 27 -11.97 -34.51 -60.89
N LEU A 28 -11.35 -35.45 -60.15
CA LEU A 28 -11.19 -35.38 -58.69
C LEU A 28 -9.90 -34.66 -58.25
N LEU A 29 -9.08 -34.17 -59.18
CA LEU A 29 -8.10 -33.11 -58.89
C LEU A 29 -8.89 -31.82 -58.65
N GLN A 30 -9.43 -31.67 -57.44
CA GLN A 30 -9.92 -30.38 -56.99
C GLN A 30 -8.76 -29.39 -57.14
N ALA A 31 -8.92 -28.44 -58.05
CA ALA A 31 -8.05 -27.28 -58.10
C ALA A 31 -8.23 -26.58 -56.75
N GLU A 32 -7.24 -26.72 -55.86
CA GLU A 32 -7.26 -25.97 -54.61
C GLU A 32 -7.19 -24.47 -54.96
N ASP A 33 -8.14 -23.69 -54.42
CA ASP A 33 -8.24 -22.25 -54.67
C ASP A 33 -7.06 -21.45 -54.09
N PHE A 34 -6.18 -22.12 -53.34
CA PHE A 34 -5.00 -21.56 -52.73
C PHE A 34 -3.94 -22.64 -52.49
N ARG A 35 -2.71 -22.20 -52.23
CA ARG A 35 -1.60 -23.05 -51.77
C ARG A 35 -1.05 -22.48 -50.48
N TYR A 36 -0.60 -23.34 -49.58
CA TYR A 36 0.12 -22.92 -48.38
C TYR A 36 1.43 -23.70 -48.24
N THR A 37 2.44 -23.05 -47.65
CA THR A 37 3.71 -23.68 -47.29
C THR A 37 4.09 -23.32 -45.87
N MET A 38 4.54 -24.32 -45.12
CA MET A 38 5.02 -24.15 -43.75
C MET A 38 6.46 -24.64 -43.67
N HIS A 39 7.38 -23.77 -43.26
CA HIS A 39 8.79 -24.10 -43.17
C HIS A 39 9.33 -23.71 -41.79
N ALA A 40 9.82 -24.71 -41.04
CA ALA A 40 10.55 -24.49 -39.80
C ALA A 40 12.05 -24.48 -40.09
N ASN A 41 12.79 -23.53 -39.51
CA ASN A 41 14.23 -23.44 -39.70
C ASN A 41 15.00 -24.63 -39.10
N LYS A 42 14.40 -25.35 -38.16
CA LYS A 42 14.92 -26.58 -37.54
C LYS A 42 13.78 -27.41 -36.95
N GLN A 43 13.97 -28.72 -36.93
CA GLN A 43 13.05 -29.68 -36.29
C GLN A 43 13.58 -30.20 -34.96
N THR A 44 14.86 -29.97 -34.66
CA THR A 44 15.48 -30.34 -33.39
C THR A 44 15.99 -29.08 -32.70
N ALA A 45 15.66 -28.91 -31.43
CA ALA A 45 16.03 -27.75 -30.63
C ALA A 45 16.20 -28.15 -29.17
N TYR A 46 16.83 -27.30 -28.36
CA TYR A 46 16.86 -27.43 -26.91
C TYR A 46 15.59 -26.86 -26.27
N LEU A 47 15.29 -27.26 -25.04
CA LEU A 47 14.22 -26.64 -24.25
C LEU A 47 14.41 -25.12 -24.21
N HIS A 48 13.33 -24.36 -24.45
CA HIS A 48 13.32 -22.90 -24.56
C HIS A 48 14.14 -22.30 -25.72
N GLU A 49 14.71 -23.10 -26.62
CA GLU A 49 15.35 -22.57 -27.83
C GLU A 49 14.29 -22.13 -28.85
N PRO A 50 14.36 -20.92 -29.40
CA PRO A 50 13.39 -20.46 -30.40
C PRO A 50 13.55 -21.22 -31.72
N ILE A 51 12.40 -21.61 -32.29
CA ILE A 51 12.26 -22.19 -33.62
C ILE A 51 11.47 -21.21 -34.47
N LEU A 52 12.00 -20.83 -35.63
CA LEU A 52 11.32 -19.92 -36.55
C LEU A 52 10.49 -20.73 -37.52
N LEU A 53 9.20 -20.38 -37.62
CA LEU A 53 8.25 -20.97 -38.54
C LEU A 53 7.76 -19.88 -39.50
N THR A 54 8.05 -20.08 -40.78
CA THR A 54 7.48 -19.28 -41.87
C THR A 54 6.23 -19.97 -42.40
N VAL A 55 5.16 -19.20 -42.55
CA VAL A 55 3.88 -19.64 -43.10
C VAL A 55 3.52 -18.73 -44.26
N ASP A 56 3.54 -19.28 -45.46
CA ASP A 56 3.11 -18.60 -46.68
C ASP A 56 1.76 -19.16 -47.13
N ILE A 57 0.82 -18.28 -47.45
CA ILE A 57 -0.48 -18.65 -48.01
C ILE A 57 -0.69 -17.79 -49.26
N ASN A 58 -0.91 -18.43 -50.40
CA ASN A 58 -1.07 -17.75 -51.68
C ASN A 58 -2.35 -18.26 -52.35
N GLN A 59 -3.26 -17.34 -52.65
CA GLN A 59 -4.42 -17.62 -53.49
C GLN A 59 -3.98 -17.97 -54.91
N THR A 60 -4.57 -19.02 -55.47
CA THR A 60 -4.29 -19.51 -56.83
C THR A 60 -5.49 -19.33 -57.76
N ASN A 61 -6.71 -19.27 -57.22
CA ASN A 61 -7.93 -19.04 -57.98
C ASN A 61 -8.37 -17.57 -57.87
N PRO A 62 -8.28 -16.75 -58.93
CA PRO A 62 -8.69 -15.36 -58.91
C PRO A 62 -10.20 -15.14 -59.06
N ASP A 63 -11.01 -16.18 -59.32
CA ASP A 63 -12.45 -16.02 -59.61
C ASP A 63 -13.30 -15.88 -58.33
N THR A 64 -12.68 -16.03 -57.16
CA THR A 64 -13.35 -15.96 -55.86
C THR A 64 -12.56 -15.10 -54.89
N VAL A 65 -13.26 -14.38 -54.01
CA VAL A 65 -12.58 -13.65 -52.94
C VAL A 65 -12.34 -14.60 -51.78
N LEU A 66 -11.07 -14.83 -51.44
CA LEU A 66 -10.67 -15.68 -50.33
C LEU A 66 -10.12 -14.83 -49.19
N LEU A 67 -10.42 -15.24 -47.96
CA LEU A 67 -9.75 -14.74 -46.76
C LEU A 67 -9.24 -15.95 -45.98
N PHE A 68 -8.08 -15.81 -45.34
CA PHE A 68 -7.51 -16.90 -44.55
C PHE A 68 -7.40 -16.53 -43.09
N GLN A 69 -7.79 -17.45 -42.23
CA GLN A 69 -7.53 -17.34 -40.79
C GLN A 69 -6.58 -18.47 -40.39
N PHE A 70 -5.31 -18.11 -40.20
CA PHE A 70 -4.28 -19.00 -39.67
C PHE A 70 -3.99 -18.66 -38.21
N ALA A 71 -3.97 -19.68 -37.34
CA ALA A 71 -3.56 -19.52 -35.95
C ALA A 71 -2.90 -20.79 -35.39
N PRO A 72 -1.84 -20.66 -34.56
CA PRO A 72 -1.36 -21.77 -33.76
C PRO A 72 -2.37 -22.12 -32.66
N ARG A 73 -2.55 -23.41 -32.37
CA ARG A 73 -3.40 -23.84 -31.25
C ARG A 73 -2.64 -23.75 -29.93
N PRO A 74 -3.26 -23.27 -28.84
CA PRO A 74 -2.61 -23.19 -27.54
C PRO A 74 -2.28 -24.59 -27.00
N SER A 75 -1.15 -24.70 -26.30
CA SER A 75 -0.68 -25.93 -25.66
C SER A 75 0.18 -25.56 -24.46
N ASP A 76 0.30 -26.47 -23.49
CA ASP A 76 1.23 -26.34 -22.37
C ASP A 76 2.66 -26.79 -22.75
N ALA A 77 2.83 -27.42 -23.91
CA ALA A 77 4.10 -27.95 -24.40
C ALA A 77 4.93 -26.90 -25.17
N TYR A 78 4.32 -25.80 -25.62
CA TYR A 78 4.97 -24.77 -26.40
C TYR A 78 4.28 -23.42 -26.27
N LYS A 79 5.01 -22.35 -26.56
CA LYS A 79 4.48 -20.99 -26.72
C LYS A 79 4.79 -20.49 -28.13
N VAL A 80 3.80 -19.96 -28.84
CA VAL A 80 3.99 -19.38 -30.18
C VAL A 80 3.76 -17.88 -30.11
N ILE A 81 4.65 -17.12 -30.74
CA ILE A 81 4.58 -15.66 -30.83
C ILE A 81 4.70 -15.27 -32.30
N GLN A 82 3.81 -14.41 -32.79
CA GLN A 82 3.93 -13.86 -34.13
C GLN A 82 4.98 -12.73 -34.12
N VAL A 83 6.02 -12.86 -34.96
CA VAL A 83 7.13 -11.92 -35.05
C VAL A 83 6.85 -10.87 -36.12
N HIS A 84 6.36 -11.32 -37.28
CA HIS A 84 6.09 -10.47 -38.42
C HIS A 84 4.91 -11.02 -39.23
N ALA A 85 4.15 -10.13 -39.85
CA ALA A 85 3.15 -10.47 -40.84
C ALA A 85 3.18 -9.45 -41.96
N LYS A 86 3.18 -9.94 -43.18
CA LYS A 86 3.02 -9.17 -44.39
C LYS A 86 1.85 -9.77 -45.16
N HIS A 87 0.78 -9.00 -45.30
CA HIS A 87 -0.42 -9.40 -46.01
C HIS A 87 -0.58 -8.51 -47.24
N ASP A 88 -0.75 -9.14 -48.39
CA ASP A 88 -1.23 -8.52 -49.62
C ASP A 88 -2.66 -9.01 -49.80
N ASP A 89 -3.62 -8.15 -49.48
CA ASP A 89 -5.06 -8.42 -49.49
C ASP A 89 -5.73 -7.81 -50.72
N THR A 90 -5.10 -7.93 -51.88
CA THR A 90 -5.80 -7.67 -53.14
C THR A 90 -6.85 -8.76 -53.36
N SER A 91 -8.11 -8.38 -53.57
CA SER A 91 -9.31 -9.26 -53.47
C SER A 91 -9.23 -10.60 -54.20
N HIS A 92 -8.38 -10.71 -55.22
CA HIS A 92 -8.21 -11.90 -56.06
C HIS A 92 -6.79 -12.50 -56.04
N HIS A 93 -5.87 -11.90 -55.28
CA HIS A 93 -4.46 -12.26 -55.23
C HIS A 93 -3.92 -12.22 -53.80
N VAL A 94 -4.66 -12.80 -52.86
CA VAL A 94 -4.26 -12.82 -51.45
C VAL A 94 -2.92 -13.54 -51.26
N LYS A 95 -1.96 -12.86 -50.64
CA LYS A 95 -0.66 -13.42 -50.25
C LYS A 95 -0.33 -13.06 -48.81
N TYR A 96 -0.26 -14.06 -47.94
CA TYR A 96 0.15 -13.91 -46.56
C TYR A 96 1.53 -14.50 -46.36
N HIS A 97 2.42 -13.71 -45.79
CA HIS A 97 3.72 -14.14 -45.29
C HIS A 97 3.79 -13.86 -43.80
N ASN A 98 3.70 -14.91 -42.99
CA ASN A 98 3.73 -14.81 -41.54
C ASN A 98 4.98 -15.50 -40.98
N LEU A 99 5.67 -14.81 -40.07
CA LEU A 99 6.79 -15.36 -39.32
C LEU A 99 6.39 -15.53 -37.86
N TYR A 100 6.52 -16.76 -37.37
CA TYR A 100 6.28 -17.14 -35.99
C TYR A 100 7.55 -17.61 -35.32
N GLU A 101 7.63 -17.40 -34.01
CA GLU A 101 8.66 -17.95 -33.14
C GLU A 101 8.01 -18.89 -32.13
N ILE A 102 8.48 -20.13 -32.12
CA ILE A 102 7.96 -21.20 -31.28
C ILE A 102 9.01 -21.49 -30.21
N TYR A 103 8.58 -21.42 -28.94
CA TYR A 103 9.39 -21.76 -27.78
C TYR A 103 8.87 -23.08 -27.17
N PRO A 104 9.65 -24.17 -27.23
CA PRO A 104 9.28 -25.43 -26.59
C PRO A 104 9.40 -25.31 -25.06
N LEU A 105 8.38 -25.78 -24.36
CA LEU A 105 8.27 -25.73 -22.88
C LEU A 105 8.40 -27.13 -22.25
N LYS A 106 8.46 -28.19 -23.07
CA LYS A 106 8.67 -29.59 -22.64
C LYS A 106 9.76 -30.24 -23.49
N THR A 107 10.49 -31.18 -22.91
CA THR A 107 11.49 -32.01 -23.60
C THR A 107 10.84 -33.24 -24.24
N GLY A 108 11.52 -33.86 -25.20
CA GLY A 108 11.01 -35.00 -25.97
C GLY A 108 10.31 -34.56 -27.24
N ASP A 109 9.43 -35.42 -27.77
CA ASP A 109 8.72 -35.15 -29.01
C ASP A 109 7.49 -34.26 -28.76
N VAL A 110 7.47 -33.10 -29.43
CA VAL A 110 6.42 -32.08 -29.29
C VAL A 110 5.79 -31.83 -30.66
N ASN A 111 4.47 -32.00 -30.73
CA ASN A 111 3.70 -31.70 -31.94
C ASN A 111 3.03 -30.33 -31.82
N VAL A 112 3.48 -29.36 -32.60
CA VAL A 112 2.86 -28.04 -32.68
C VAL A 112 1.70 -28.11 -33.66
N THR A 113 0.51 -27.74 -33.20
CA THR A 113 -0.72 -27.85 -34.00
C THR A 113 -1.24 -26.48 -34.41
N PHE A 114 -1.88 -26.44 -35.57
CA PHE A 114 -2.35 -25.20 -36.19
C PHE A 114 -3.83 -25.33 -36.60
N SER A 115 -4.47 -24.20 -36.82
CA SER A 115 -5.79 -24.10 -37.45
C SER A 115 -5.69 -23.15 -38.63
N LEU A 116 -6.16 -23.61 -39.78
CA LEU A 116 -6.36 -22.78 -40.97
C LEU A 116 -7.81 -22.88 -41.39
N THR A 117 -8.45 -21.74 -41.58
CA THR A 117 -9.80 -21.64 -42.13
C THR A 117 -9.74 -20.84 -43.42
N LYS A 118 -10.18 -21.44 -44.52
CA LYS A 118 -10.45 -20.74 -45.79
C LYS A 118 -11.84 -20.14 -45.69
N ARG A 119 -11.98 -18.84 -45.87
CA ARG A 119 -13.27 -18.16 -45.97
C ARG A 119 -13.49 -17.75 -47.41
N VAL A 120 -14.65 -18.09 -47.95
CA VAL A 120 -15.04 -17.71 -49.32
C VAL A 120 -16.13 -16.65 -49.26
N THR A 121 -15.96 -15.56 -49.99
CA THR A 121 -16.96 -14.51 -50.21
C THR A 121 -16.97 -14.07 -51.67
N ASP A 122 -17.93 -13.24 -52.04
CA ASP A 122 -18.02 -12.56 -53.33
C ASP A 122 -17.75 -11.05 -53.18
N GLU A 123 -17.48 -10.38 -54.31
CA GLU A 123 -17.18 -8.96 -54.35
C GLU A 123 -18.32 -8.08 -53.87
N ASP A 124 -19.58 -8.46 -54.15
CA ASP A 124 -20.74 -7.68 -53.80
C ASP A 124 -20.91 -7.58 -52.28
N LYS A 125 -20.70 -8.69 -51.56
CA LYS A 125 -20.67 -8.70 -50.09
C LYS A 125 -19.50 -7.90 -49.52
N VAL A 126 -18.33 -7.96 -50.15
CA VAL A 126 -17.17 -7.16 -49.73
C VAL A 126 -17.44 -5.66 -49.93
N ARG A 127 -18.02 -5.28 -51.08
CA ARG A 127 -18.37 -3.89 -51.39
C ARG A 127 -19.44 -3.37 -50.45
N TYR A 128 -20.48 -4.17 -50.17
CA TYR A 128 -21.53 -3.82 -49.22
C TYR A 128 -20.98 -3.65 -47.79
N PHE A 129 -20.09 -4.56 -47.35
CA PHE A 129 -19.38 -4.42 -46.08
C PHE A 129 -18.53 -3.15 -46.01
N ALA A 130 -17.78 -2.85 -47.07
CA ALA A 130 -16.91 -1.67 -47.15
C ALA A 130 -17.68 -0.35 -47.27
N SER A 131 -18.90 -0.36 -47.84
CA SER A 131 -19.72 0.85 -48.00
C SER A 131 -20.27 1.41 -46.68
N GLY A 132 -20.21 0.64 -45.58
CA GLY A 132 -20.47 1.13 -44.23
C GLY A 132 -21.85 1.79 -44.09
N ASP A 133 -22.91 0.98 -44.06
CA ASP A 133 -24.23 1.50 -43.70
C ASP A 133 -24.21 1.98 -42.24
N ARG A 134 -24.68 3.21 -42.00
CA ARG A 134 -24.44 3.92 -40.73
C ARG A 134 -25.27 3.41 -39.57
N ASP A 135 -26.36 2.71 -39.86
CA ASP A 135 -27.36 2.32 -38.86
C ASP A 135 -27.34 0.82 -38.51
N ASP A 136 -26.64 -0.03 -39.29
CA ASP A 136 -26.46 -1.46 -39.00
C ASP A 136 -25.08 -1.96 -39.45
N PHE A 137 -24.16 -2.15 -38.51
CA PHE A 137 -22.86 -2.77 -38.80
C PHE A 137 -23.06 -4.26 -39.12
N LYS A 138 -23.31 -4.57 -40.39
CA LYS A 138 -23.41 -5.96 -40.86
C LYS A 138 -22.02 -6.57 -41.01
N LYS A 139 -21.80 -7.70 -40.36
CA LYS A 139 -20.57 -8.49 -40.48
C LYS A 139 -20.45 -9.03 -41.91
N LEU A 140 -19.24 -9.05 -42.47
CA LEU A 140 -18.97 -9.67 -43.76
C LEU A 140 -19.42 -11.14 -43.77
N GLU A 141 -20.36 -11.45 -44.65
CA GLU A 141 -20.88 -12.81 -44.84
C GLU A 141 -19.84 -13.67 -45.56
N THR A 142 -19.43 -14.77 -44.93
CA THR A 142 -18.40 -15.68 -45.44
C THR A 142 -18.84 -17.13 -45.25
N LYS A 143 -18.41 -18.01 -46.16
CA LYS A 143 -18.49 -19.46 -45.97
C LYS A 143 -17.14 -19.98 -45.50
N ASP A 144 -17.10 -20.50 -44.27
CA ASP A 144 -15.88 -20.96 -43.61
C ASP A 144 -15.66 -22.46 -43.87
N TYR A 145 -14.48 -22.80 -44.39
CA TYR A 145 -14.03 -24.16 -44.65
C TYR A 145 -12.75 -24.43 -43.84
N PRO A 146 -12.79 -25.29 -42.80
CA PRO A 146 -11.60 -25.66 -42.06
C PRO A 146 -10.69 -26.52 -42.93
N ILE A 147 -9.40 -26.21 -42.92
CA ILE A 147 -8.37 -26.93 -43.66
C ILE A 147 -7.53 -27.74 -42.67
N ALA A 148 -7.39 -29.03 -42.94
CA ALA A 148 -6.54 -29.92 -42.14
C ALA A 148 -5.07 -29.66 -42.46
N ILE A 149 -4.29 -29.25 -41.46
CA ILE A 149 -2.84 -29.04 -41.59
C ILE A 149 -2.12 -30.08 -40.72
N PRO A 150 -1.06 -30.74 -41.23
CA PRO A 150 -0.25 -31.63 -40.41
C PRO A 150 0.43 -30.87 -39.26
N PRO A 151 0.58 -31.48 -38.08
CA PRO A 151 1.35 -30.86 -37.00
C PRO A 151 2.82 -30.73 -37.38
N LEU A 152 3.48 -29.70 -36.85
CA LEU A 152 4.94 -29.58 -36.90
C LEU A 152 5.52 -30.44 -35.78
N ALA A 153 6.10 -31.58 -36.15
CA ALA A 153 6.80 -32.47 -35.23
C ALA A 153 8.18 -31.90 -34.89
N LEU A 154 8.46 -31.74 -33.60
CA LEU A 154 9.71 -31.22 -33.06
C LEU A 154 10.33 -32.21 -32.08
N HIS A 155 11.65 -32.35 -32.12
CA HIS A 155 12.42 -33.14 -31.16
C HIS A 155 13.19 -32.23 -30.21
N ILE A 156 12.79 -32.19 -28.94
CA ILE A 156 13.30 -31.23 -27.96
C ILE A 156 14.31 -31.87 -27.00
N LYS A 157 15.56 -31.43 -27.09
CA LYS A 157 16.67 -31.86 -26.23
C LYS A 157 16.60 -31.20 -24.85
N PRO A 158 16.98 -31.92 -23.78
CA PRO A 158 17.15 -31.32 -22.46
C PRO A 158 18.31 -30.32 -22.45
N LEU A 159 18.23 -29.32 -21.59
CA LEU A 159 19.33 -28.38 -21.35
C LEU A 159 20.44 -29.04 -20.50
N PRO A 160 21.68 -28.56 -20.61
CA PRO A 160 22.73 -28.88 -19.65
C PRO A 160 22.32 -28.54 -18.20
N LYS A 161 22.96 -29.20 -17.23
CA LYS A 161 22.68 -28.96 -15.79
C LYS A 161 22.92 -27.50 -15.40
N ASP A 162 22.07 -26.99 -14.51
CA ASP A 162 22.12 -25.66 -13.91
C ASP A 162 22.02 -24.46 -14.89
N VAL A 163 21.39 -24.63 -16.05
CA VAL A 163 21.17 -23.51 -16.98
C VAL A 163 19.94 -22.71 -16.55
N SER A 164 20.14 -21.42 -16.24
CA SER A 164 19.06 -20.50 -15.86
C SER A 164 18.51 -19.70 -17.04
N LEU A 165 19.28 -19.62 -18.14
CA LEU A 165 19.01 -18.75 -19.29
C LEU A 165 19.26 -19.50 -20.60
N VAL A 166 18.36 -19.35 -21.57
CA VAL A 166 18.50 -19.96 -22.91
C VAL A 166 18.44 -18.89 -23.98
N GLY A 167 19.58 -18.63 -24.61
CA GLY A 167 19.74 -17.57 -25.59
C GLY A 167 21.12 -16.91 -25.52
N ASP A 168 21.31 -15.95 -26.41
CA ASP A 168 22.49 -15.09 -26.48
C ASP A 168 22.16 -13.75 -25.80
N PHE A 169 22.38 -13.69 -24.49
CA PHE A 169 22.17 -12.54 -23.62
C PHE A 169 23.48 -11.89 -23.18
N SER A 170 23.46 -10.57 -23.10
CA SER A 170 24.39 -9.75 -22.33
C SER A 170 23.75 -9.29 -21.01
N LEU A 171 24.60 -9.07 -20.02
CA LEU A 171 24.24 -8.59 -18.69
C LEU A 171 24.90 -7.23 -18.48
N ASP A 172 24.10 -6.26 -18.06
CA ASP A 172 24.53 -4.93 -17.66
C ASP A 172 23.92 -4.59 -16.29
N TYR A 173 24.60 -3.78 -15.49
CA TYR A 173 24.08 -3.35 -14.20
C TYR A 173 24.53 -1.93 -13.86
N LYS A 174 23.66 -1.19 -13.17
CA LYS A 174 23.91 0.17 -12.72
C LYS A 174 23.50 0.32 -11.26
N ILE A 175 24.44 0.72 -10.44
CA ILE A 175 24.25 1.05 -9.02
C ILE A 175 24.35 2.57 -8.91
N HIS A 176 23.40 3.20 -8.19
CA HIS A 176 23.39 4.66 -8.08
C HIS A 176 24.53 5.20 -7.20
N THR A 177 24.75 4.59 -6.04
CA THR A 177 25.82 4.94 -5.09
C THR A 177 26.24 3.71 -4.28
N HIS A 178 27.50 3.69 -3.85
CA HIS A 178 28.04 2.68 -2.94
C HIS A 178 28.06 3.14 -1.47
N THR A 179 27.76 4.42 -1.22
CA THR A 179 27.76 5.00 0.12
C THR A 179 26.41 5.63 0.38
N GLN A 180 25.80 5.31 1.53
CA GLN A 180 24.48 5.81 1.89
C GLN A 180 24.28 5.84 3.41
N LYS A 181 23.33 6.65 3.91
CA LYS A 181 22.93 6.60 5.32
C LYS A 181 22.17 5.31 5.66
N ALA A 182 22.25 4.87 6.92
CA ALA A 182 21.49 3.71 7.38
C ALA A 182 19.99 3.87 7.10
N PHE A 183 19.36 2.76 6.70
CA PHE A 183 17.95 2.63 6.31
C PHE A 183 17.55 3.33 5.00
N SER A 184 18.38 4.20 4.44
CA SER A 184 18.11 4.81 3.14
C SER A 184 18.30 3.78 2.00
N PRO A 185 17.44 3.82 0.97
CA PRO A 185 17.51 2.89 -0.15
C PRO A 185 18.68 3.20 -1.09
N ILE A 186 19.30 2.14 -1.60
CA ILE A 186 20.29 2.17 -2.68
C ILE A 186 19.63 1.55 -3.92
N SER A 187 19.46 2.36 -4.97
CA SER A 187 18.88 1.92 -6.23
C SER A 187 19.87 1.10 -7.04
N TRP A 188 19.42 -0.07 -7.50
CA TRP A 188 20.20 -0.97 -8.36
C TRP A 188 19.33 -1.46 -9.51
N LYS A 189 19.81 -1.21 -10.73
CA LYS A 189 19.23 -1.69 -11.98
C LYS A 189 20.07 -2.80 -12.56
N ILE A 190 19.46 -3.92 -12.92
CA ILE A 190 20.09 -5.02 -13.67
C ILE A 190 19.34 -5.19 -14.98
N THR A 191 20.07 -5.26 -16.09
CA THR A 191 19.51 -5.37 -17.45
C THR A 191 20.06 -6.61 -18.13
N LEU A 192 19.17 -7.51 -18.57
CA LEU A 192 19.49 -8.61 -19.47
C LEU A 192 18.97 -8.26 -20.86
N LYS A 193 19.83 -8.29 -21.89
CA LYS A 193 19.45 -7.99 -23.26
C LYS A 193 19.99 -9.04 -24.22
N GLY A 194 19.15 -9.59 -25.08
CA GLY A 194 19.58 -10.67 -25.96
C GLY A 194 18.50 -11.31 -26.80
N LYS A 195 18.89 -12.30 -27.59
CA LYS A 195 17.99 -13.17 -28.36
C LYS A 195 17.79 -14.48 -27.60
N GLY A 196 16.56 -14.98 -27.53
CA GLY A 196 16.23 -16.23 -26.84
C GLY A 196 15.00 -16.09 -25.94
N TYR A 197 14.72 -17.12 -25.15
CA TYR A 197 13.52 -17.15 -24.32
C TYR A 197 13.53 -16.09 -23.24
N THR A 198 12.39 -15.44 -23.00
CA THR A 198 12.28 -14.30 -22.08
C THR A 198 12.79 -14.67 -20.68
N PRO A 199 13.90 -14.07 -20.20
CA PRO A 199 14.57 -14.52 -19.00
C PRO A 199 13.97 -13.88 -17.75
N ILE A 200 12.95 -14.52 -17.16
CA ILE A 200 12.36 -14.10 -15.88
C ILE A 200 12.99 -14.93 -14.77
N ILE A 201 14.01 -14.38 -14.11
CA ILE A 201 14.73 -15.01 -13.00
C ILE A 201 14.12 -14.51 -11.69
N LYS A 202 13.63 -15.44 -10.87
CA LYS A 202 13.21 -15.13 -9.50
C LYS A 202 14.45 -14.93 -8.63
N HIS A 203 14.48 -13.85 -7.83
CA HIS A 203 15.56 -13.56 -6.88
C HIS A 203 16.97 -13.51 -7.49
N ILE A 204 17.17 -12.71 -8.54
CA ILE A 204 18.49 -12.48 -9.15
C ILE A 204 19.51 -11.91 -8.14
N ILE A 205 19.06 -11.10 -7.18
CA ILE A 205 19.86 -10.69 -6.01
C ILE A 205 19.60 -11.72 -4.89
N PRO A 206 20.66 -12.31 -4.30
CA PRO A 206 20.53 -13.24 -3.18
C PRO A 206 19.75 -12.64 -2.00
N LEU A 207 19.00 -13.48 -1.28
CA LEU A 207 18.38 -13.06 -0.03
C LEU A 207 19.44 -13.04 1.08
N SER A 208 19.41 -12.02 1.94
CA SER A 208 20.35 -11.86 3.05
C SER A 208 19.66 -11.24 4.27
N SER A 209 20.18 -11.51 5.47
CA SER A 209 19.80 -10.82 6.71
C SER A 209 20.42 -9.43 6.84
N ASN A 210 21.49 -9.14 6.10
CA ASN A 210 22.28 -7.91 6.25
C ASN A 210 21.64 -6.70 5.54
N TYR A 211 20.76 -6.97 4.57
CA TYR A 211 20.02 -5.94 3.84
C TYR A 211 18.61 -6.42 3.51
N LYS A 212 17.67 -5.49 3.45
CA LYS A 212 16.34 -5.71 2.90
C LYS A 212 16.34 -5.33 1.42
N SER A 213 15.98 -6.28 0.56
CA SER A 213 15.77 -6.03 -0.87
C SER A 213 14.30 -5.76 -1.15
N PHE A 214 14.03 -4.65 -1.82
CA PHE A 214 12.74 -4.32 -2.41
C PHE A 214 12.88 -4.46 -3.93
N SER A 215 11.96 -5.17 -4.56
CA SER A 215 12.01 -5.45 -6.00
C SER A 215 10.64 -5.24 -6.62
N GLU A 216 10.62 -4.64 -7.80
CA GLU A 216 9.41 -4.56 -8.62
C GLU A 216 9.30 -5.76 -9.57
N LYS A 217 8.13 -5.92 -10.21
CA LYS A 217 8.00 -6.88 -11.31
C LYS A 217 8.98 -6.48 -12.44
N PRO A 218 9.73 -7.43 -13.02
CA PRO A 218 10.68 -7.11 -14.08
C PRO A 218 9.99 -6.46 -15.29
N LEU A 219 10.59 -5.39 -15.81
CA LEU A 219 10.11 -4.72 -17.02
C LEU A 219 10.61 -5.48 -18.24
N VAL A 220 9.69 -6.06 -19.00
CA VAL A 220 10.00 -6.85 -20.20
C VAL A 220 9.68 -6.01 -21.44
N LYS A 221 10.68 -5.78 -22.28
CA LYS A 221 10.52 -5.20 -23.61
C LYS A 221 10.99 -6.20 -24.66
N THR A 222 10.10 -6.54 -25.59
CA THR A 222 10.41 -7.45 -26.69
C THR A 222 10.26 -6.72 -28.00
N ILE A 223 11.27 -6.81 -28.87
CA ILE A 223 11.30 -6.16 -30.17
C ILE A 223 11.43 -7.24 -31.24
N PRO A 224 10.54 -7.28 -32.25
CA PRO A 224 10.68 -8.20 -33.37
C PRO A 224 11.89 -7.85 -34.24
N SER A 225 12.60 -8.87 -34.70
CA SER A 225 13.66 -8.76 -35.71
C SER A 225 13.50 -9.88 -36.74
N PRO A 226 14.09 -9.76 -37.94
CA PRO A 226 14.04 -10.83 -38.95
C PRO A 226 14.62 -12.17 -38.45
N GLU A 227 15.52 -12.13 -37.47
CA GLU A 227 16.18 -13.30 -36.89
C GLU A 227 15.51 -13.81 -35.60
N GLY A 228 14.29 -13.33 -35.29
CA GLY A 228 13.55 -13.66 -34.08
C GLY A 228 13.41 -12.50 -33.11
N MET A 229 12.89 -12.77 -31.91
CA MET A 229 12.61 -11.72 -30.92
C MET A 229 13.86 -11.33 -30.12
N ILE A 230 14.08 -10.02 -29.98
CA ILE A 230 15.09 -9.46 -29.08
C ILE A 230 14.41 -9.07 -27.77
N ASN A 231 14.81 -9.71 -26.69
CA ASN A 231 14.28 -9.49 -25.35
C ASN A 231 15.21 -8.59 -24.53
N THR A 232 14.62 -7.61 -23.85
CA THR A 232 15.27 -6.80 -22.82
C THR A 232 14.47 -6.91 -21.54
N VAL A 233 15.06 -7.46 -20.49
CA VAL A 233 14.46 -7.59 -19.17
C VAL A 233 15.22 -6.70 -18.20
N THR A 234 14.52 -5.74 -17.59
CA THR A 234 15.09 -4.83 -16.59
C THR A 234 14.52 -5.18 -15.22
N TYR A 235 15.44 -5.42 -14.28
CA TYR A 235 15.13 -5.61 -12.88
C TYR A 235 15.50 -4.35 -12.11
N LEU A 236 14.57 -3.83 -11.32
CA LEU A 236 14.75 -2.66 -10.48
C LEU A 236 14.69 -3.07 -9.02
N PHE A 237 15.72 -2.70 -8.27
CA PHE A 237 15.86 -2.99 -6.85
C PHE A 237 16.14 -1.73 -6.06
N ALA A 238 15.66 -1.72 -4.82
CA ALA A 238 16.14 -0.84 -3.77
C ALA A 238 16.65 -1.71 -2.61
N LEU A 239 17.92 -1.56 -2.25
CA LEU A 239 18.53 -2.24 -1.11
C LEU A 239 18.61 -1.26 0.07
N SER A 240 18.12 -1.67 1.24
CA SER A 240 18.22 -0.88 2.48
C SER A 240 18.87 -1.71 3.57
N ALA A 241 19.80 -1.12 4.31
CA ALA A 241 20.54 -1.81 5.36
C ALA A 241 20.84 -0.87 6.54
N ARG A 242 21.11 -1.47 7.71
CA ARG A 242 21.51 -0.73 8.92
C ARG A 242 23.01 -0.49 9.01
N GLN A 243 23.81 -1.39 8.45
CA GLN A 243 25.27 -1.42 8.54
C GLN A 243 25.87 -1.76 7.18
N SER A 244 27.16 -1.45 6.99
CA SER A 244 27.89 -1.77 5.77
C SER A 244 27.81 -3.28 5.49
N TYR A 245 27.64 -3.63 4.22
CA TYR A 245 27.40 -4.99 3.80
C TYR A 245 28.02 -5.27 2.43
N VAL A 246 28.19 -6.56 2.16
CA VAL A 246 28.72 -7.06 0.90
C VAL A 246 27.65 -7.93 0.24
N VAL A 247 27.35 -7.64 -1.01
CA VAL A 247 26.54 -8.52 -1.87
C VAL A 247 27.50 -9.43 -2.62
N PRO A 248 27.40 -10.76 -2.46
CA PRO A 248 28.31 -11.71 -3.10
C PRO A 248 28.16 -11.63 -4.64
N SER A 249 29.14 -12.19 -5.35
CA SER A 249 29.06 -12.27 -6.80
C SER A 249 27.80 -13.04 -7.25
N ILE A 250 27.17 -12.56 -8.31
CA ILE A 250 25.99 -13.17 -8.90
C ILE A 250 26.43 -13.79 -10.22
N THR A 251 26.37 -15.12 -10.32
CA THR A 251 26.73 -15.87 -11.53
C THR A 251 25.48 -16.49 -12.14
N LEU A 252 25.18 -16.10 -13.37
CA LEU A 252 24.09 -16.67 -14.16
C LEU A 252 24.67 -17.57 -15.24
N LYS A 253 24.37 -18.86 -15.16
CA LYS A 253 24.71 -19.83 -16.22
C LYS A 253 23.68 -19.72 -17.35
N ALA A 254 24.16 -19.46 -18.55
CA ALA A 254 23.37 -19.35 -19.76
C ALA A 254 23.80 -20.41 -20.79
N PHE A 255 22.89 -20.81 -21.65
CA PHE A 255 23.15 -21.68 -22.79
C PHE A 255 22.88 -20.93 -24.08
N SER A 256 23.88 -20.84 -24.94
CA SER A 256 23.79 -20.27 -26.28
C SER A 256 23.44 -21.37 -27.28
N PRO A 257 22.22 -21.39 -27.85
CA PRO A 257 21.85 -22.40 -28.84
C PRO A 257 22.60 -22.21 -30.16
N SER A 258 22.94 -20.96 -30.51
CA SER A 258 23.72 -20.63 -31.71
C SER A 258 25.14 -21.23 -31.68
N ARG A 259 25.77 -21.26 -30.50
CA ARG A 259 27.10 -21.84 -30.29
C ARG A 259 27.07 -23.27 -29.74
N GLN A 260 25.90 -23.76 -29.35
CA GLN A 260 25.69 -25.01 -28.61
C GLN A 260 26.59 -25.14 -27.38
N LYS A 261 26.83 -24.02 -26.68
CA LYS A 261 27.76 -23.94 -25.55
C LYS A 261 27.16 -23.14 -24.39
N THR A 262 27.50 -23.56 -23.18
CA THR A 262 27.20 -22.79 -21.97
C THR A 262 28.20 -21.65 -21.78
N TYR A 263 27.75 -20.55 -21.22
CA TYR A 263 28.58 -19.41 -20.84
C TYR A 263 28.04 -18.78 -19.55
N THR A 264 28.84 -17.97 -18.87
CA THR A 264 28.45 -17.30 -17.62
C THR A 264 28.30 -15.80 -17.83
N LEU A 265 27.31 -15.23 -17.15
CA LEU A 265 27.11 -13.80 -17.00
C LEU A 265 27.29 -13.47 -15.52
N GLU A 266 28.19 -12.56 -15.21
CA GLU A 266 28.62 -12.33 -13.84
C GLU A 266 28.45 -10.87 -13.44
N ILE A 267 27.92 -10.67 -12.24
CA ILE A 267 28.02 -9.41 -11.52
C ILE A 267 29.05 -9.64 -10.43
N PRO A 268 30.18 -8.90 -10.42
CA PRO A 268 31.19 -9.07 -9.39
C PRO A 268 30.63 -8.69 -8.02
N GLN A 269 31.30 -9.14 -6.96
CA GLN A 269 30.96 -8.77 -5.60
C GLN A 269 30.87 -7.24 -5.44
N GLN A 270 29.84 -6.77 -4.73
CA GLN A 270 29.62 -5.34 -4.49
C GLN A 270 29.69 -5.04 -3.00
N SER A 271 30.51 -4.07 -2.62
CA SER A 271 30.59 -3.57 -1.24
C SER A 271 29.83 -2.25 -1.11
N PHE A 272 29.07 -2.12 -0.03
CA PHE A 272 28.29 -0.92 0.30
C PHE A 272 28.66 -0.40 1.67
N ASP A 273 29.00 0.88 1.74
CA ASP A 273 29.33 1.58 2.97
C ASP A 273 28.10 2.32 3.51
N ILE A 274 27.68 1.97 4.73
CA ILE A 274 26.47 2.51 5.34
C ILE A 274 26.85 3.35 6.56
N GLN A 275 26.66 4.66 6.42
CA GLN A 275 26.91 5.63 7.48
C GLN A 275 25.83 5.50 8.55
N SER A 276 26.24 5.33 9.81
CA SER A 276 25.33 5.33 10.95
C SER A 276 24.57 6.65 11.00
N VAL A 277 23.25 6.58 11.17
CA VAL A 277 22.45 7.77 11.44
C VAL A 277 22.49 8.06 12.92
N ASP A 278 22.78 9.32 13.25
CA ASP A 278 22.69 9.85 14.60
C ASP A 278 21.22 9.76 15.05
N LYS A 279 20.95 8.93 16.06
CA LYS A 279 19.59 8.69 16.56
C LYS A 279 19.04 9.92 17.26
N GLU A 280 19.92 10.73 17.86
CA GLU A 280 19.52 11.96 18.56
C GLU A 280 18.93 13.00 17.60
N GLN A 281 19.27 12.93 16.31
CA GLN A 281 18.71 13.80 15.27
C GLN A 281 17.39 13.29 14.65
N LEU A 282 17.05 12.01 14.85
CA LEU A 282 15.85 11.38 14.27
C LEU A 282 14.65 11.38 15.21
N VAL A 283 14.89 11.51 16.52
CA VAL A 283 13.83 11.58 17.52
C VAL A 283 13.37 13.04 17.61
N ASP A 284 12.08 13.27 17.35
CA ASP A 284 11.50 14.57 17.59
C ASP A 284 11.53 14.85 19.09
N ASN A 285 12.27 15.89 19.49
CA ASN A 285 12.30 16.33 20.88
C ASN A 285 11.04 17.14 21.24
N ILE A 286 10.15 17.38 20.27
CA ILE A 286 8.92 18.13 20.43
C ILE A 286 7.75 17.16 20.37
N ASP A 287 7.05 17.01 21.49
CA ASP A 287 5.83 16.22 21.56
C ASP A 287 4.70 17.02 20.87
N MET A 288 4.25 16.56 19.69
CA MET A 288 3.15 17.18 18.94
C MET A 288 1.90 16.28 18.93
N PRO A 289 0.72 16.82 19.27
CA PRO A 289 0.45 18.21 19.62
C PRO A 289 0.97 18.58 21.01
N ALA A 290 1.47 19.82 21.15
CA ALA A 290 1.95 20.35 22.43
C ALA A 290 0.92 20.07 23.53
N LEU A 291 1.37 19.48 24.64
CA LEU A 291 0.56 19.21 25.82
C LEU A 291 -0.36 20.41 26.09
N ARG A 292 -1.67 20.20 25.93
CA ARG A 292 -2.70 21.22 26.03
C ARG A 292 -2.47 21.95 27.36
N LYS A 293 -1.96 23.19 27.31
CA LYS A 293 -1.72 23.99 28.52
C LYS A 293 -3.06 24.07 29.26
N ALA A 294 -3.15 23.40 30.40
CA ALA A 294 -4.38 23.38 31.18
C ALA A 294 -4.74 24.83 31.52
N ASP A 295 -5.94 25.25 31.15
CA ASP A 295 -6.41 26.60 31.38
C ASP A 295 -6.90 26.71 32.83
N TRP A 296 -6.02 27.18 33.72
CA TRP A 296 -6.30 27.34 35.15
C TRP A 296 -7.12 28.61 35.47
N THR A 297 -7.48 29.42 34.47
CA THR A 297 -8.26 30.66 34.66
C THR A 297 -9.63 30.42 35.29
N TRP A 298 -10.22 29.25 35.04
CA TRP A 298 -11.45 28.79 35.70
C TRP A 298 -11.30 28.68 37.23
N ILE A 299 -10.15 28.22 37.73
CA ILE A 299 -9.91 28.06 39.18
C ILE A 299 -9.77 29.42 39.86
N GLU A 300 -9.08 30.38 39.23
CA GLU A 300 -9.01 31.75 39.73
C GLU A 300 -10.40 32.38 39.80
N THR A 301 -11.22 32.17 38.76
CA THR A 301 -12.59 32.67 38.69
C THR A 301 -13.46 32.05 39.79
N PHE A 302 -13.35 30.74 39.99
CA PHE A 302 -14.05 30.02 41.06
C PHE A 302 -13.67 30.54 42.46
N LEU A 303 -12.38 30.75 42.72
CA LEU A 303 -11.88 31.27 43.99
C LEU A 303 -12.41 32.69 44.28
N LYS A 304 -12.50 33.56 43.26
CA LYS A 304 -13.08 34.90 43.40
C LYS A 304 -14.55 34.83 43.81
N TYR A 305 -15.35 33.99 43.15
CA TYR A 305 -16.76 33.83 43.50
C TYR A 305 -16.95 33.23 44.90
N LEU A 306 -16.12 32.26 45.29
CA LEU A 306 -16.13 31.69 46.63
C LEU A 306 -15.83 32.75 47.71
N LEU A 307 -14.87 33.64 47.45
CA LEU A 307 -14.52 34.73 48.36
C LEU A 307 -15.68 35.72 48.51
N VAL A 308 -16.30 36.14 47.41
CA VAL A 308 -17.49 37.02 47.46
C VAL A 308 -18.64 36.37 48.23
N PHE A 309 -18.90 35.08 47.99
CA PHE A 309 -19.93 34.33 48.68
C PHE A 309 -19.68 34.24 50.20
N THR A 310 -18.46 33.88 50.60
CA THR A 310 -18.09 33.79 52.03
C THR A 310 -18.16 35.15 52.73
N ALA A 311 -17.69 36.22 52.08
CA ALA A 311 -17.80 37.59 52.59
C ALA A 311 -19.27 38.01 52.80
N GLY A 312 -20.15 37.70 51.83
CA GLY A 312 -21.60 37.94 51.97
C GLY A 312 -22.21 37.16 53.14
N TYR A 313 -21.86 35.88 53.28
CA TYR A 313 -22.34 35.03 54.37
C TYR A 313 -21.93 35.54 55.76
N PHE A 314 -20.67 35.93 55.96
CA PHE A 314 -20.20 36.48 57.23
C PHE A 314 -20.82 37.84 57.56
N THR A 315 -21.07 38.68 56.55
CA THR A 315 -21.76 39.97 56.74
C THR A 315 -23.17 39.77 57.30
N ALA A 316 -23.90 38.78 56.77
CA ALA A 316 -25.24 38.42 57.27
C ALA A 316 -25.21 37.90 58.73
N LEU A 317 -24.19 37.13 59.11
CA LEU A 317 -24.03 36.66 60.49
C LEU A 317 -23.74 37.80 61.49
N SER A 318 -22.86 38.74 61.11
CA SER A 318 -22.45 39.87 61.95
C SER A 318 -23.65 40.75 62.36
N LEU A 319 -24.59 40.97 61.44
CA LEU A 319 -25.81 41.74 61.70
C LEU A 319 -26.71 41.12 62.78
N ARG A 320 -26.68 39.79 62.97
CA ARG A 320 -27.48 39.11 64.00
C ARG A 320 -26.89 39.22 65.41
N TRP A 321 -25.58 39.49 65.57
CA TRP A 321 -24.92 39.55 66.88
C TRP A 321 -25.04 40.89 67.62
N LYS A 322 -25.29 42.01 66.92
CA LYS A 322 -25.40 43.33 67.56
C LYS A 322 -26.68 43.56 68.38
N LYS A 323 -27.70 42.69 68.28
CA LYS A 323 -29.00 42.89 68.96
C LYS A 323 -29.09 42.36 70.41
N LYS A 324 -28.01 41.87 71.04
CA LYS A 324 -28.08 41.10 72.31
C LYS A 324 -27.34 41.65 73.55
N LYS A 325 -26.85 42.90 73.59
CA LYS A 325 -26.15 43.43 74.79
C LYS A 325 -26.66 44.80 75.25
N MET A 326 -27.66 44.82 76.14
CA MET A 326 -27.92 45.93 77.06
C MET A 326 -28.67 45.40 78.29
N VAL A 327 -28.09 45.57 79.48
CA VAL A 327 -28.65 45.65 80.87
C VAL A 327 -27.68 45.01 81.89
N HIS A 328 -27.09 45.83 82.78
CA HIS A 328 -26.51 45.45 84.07
C HIS A 328 -26.69 46.62 85.07
N ALA A 329 -27.10 46.33 86.31
CA ALA A 329 -27.40 47.31 87.36
C ALA A 329 -26.61 46.98 88.65
N SER A 330 -26.08 48.00 89.33
CA SER A 330 -25.53 47.94 90.69
C SER A 330 -25.85 49.25 91.45
N HIS A 331 -26.14 49.15 92.75
CA HIS A 331 -26.85 50.14 93.58
C HIS A 331 -26.05 51.44 93.91
N PRO A 332 -26.66 52.64 93.82
CA PRO A 332 -25.95 53.94 93.83
C PRO A 332 -25.35 54.41 95.18
N LEU A 333 -25.64 53.75 96.31
CA LEU A 333 -25.11 54.17 97.64
C LEU A 333 -23.66 53.73 97.89
N VAL A 334 -23.26 52.58 97.34
CA VAL A 334 -21.89 52.03 97.47
C VAL A 334 -20.87 53.02 96.92
N GLU A 335 -21.20 53.64 95.79
CA GLU A 335 -20.33 54.62 95.15
C GLU A 335 -20.16 55.88 96.02
N LYS A 336 -21.25 56.37 96.63
CA LYS A 336 -21.23 57.61 97.44
C LYS A 336 -20.44 57.49 98.74
N ILE A 337 -20.49 56.35 99.45
CA ILE A 337 -19.73 56.17 100.70
C ILE A 337 -18.22 56.14 100.43
N SER A 338 -17.80 55.47 99.35
CA SER A 338 -16.39 55.36 98.98
C SER A 338 -15.73 56.74 98.77
N GLN A 339 -16.49 57.70 98.24
CA GLN A 339 -15.99 59.02 97.80
C GLN A 339 -15.88 60.09 98.91
N THR A 340 -16.41 59.88 100.12
CA THR A 340 -16.36 60.88 101.22
C THR A 340 -14.93 61.13 101.73
N LYS A 341 -14.47 62.36 101.94
CA LYS A 341 -13.03 62.60 102.28
C LYS A 341 -12.77 62.92 103.75
N THR A 342 -13.80 63.23 104.52
CA THR A 342 -13.67 63.64 105.93
C THR A 342 -14.70 62.95 106.81
N HIS A 343 -14.39 62.78 108.10
CA HIS A 343 -15.29 62.15 109.08
C HIS A 343 -16.65 62.86 109.14
N LYS A 344 -16.68 64.20 109.04
CA LYS A 344 -17.91 64.99 109.04
C LYS A 344 -18.81 64.71 107.83
N GLN A 345 -18.22 64.52 106.64
CA GLN A 345 -18.99 64.20 105.43
C GLN A 345 -19.56 62.78 105.46
N LEU A 346 -18.79 61.83 105.99
CA LEU A 346 -19.27 60.46 106.16
C LEU A 346 -20.42 60.41 107.16
N LEU A 347 -20.31 61.12 108.28
CA LEU A 347 -21.36 61.24 109.29
C LEU A 347 -22.64 61.84 108.70
N GLN A 348 -22.55 62.95 107.97
CA GLN A 348 -23.72 63.57 107.34
C GLN A 348 -24.40 62.65 106.31
N LEU A 349 -23.62 61.92 105.50
CA LEU A 349 -24.18 60.98 104.51
C LEU A 349 -24.93 59.83 105.18
N LEU A 350 -24.37 59.27 106.26
CA LEU A 350 -24.96 58.13 106.98
C LEU A 350 -26.17 58.54 107.82
N MET A 351 -26.16 59.74 108.45
CA MET A 351 -27.33 60.25 109.19
C MET A 351 -28.48 60.65 108.28
N ALA A 352 -28.21 61.12 107.06
CA ALA A 352 -29.25 61.53 106.10
C ALA A 352 -29.95 60.35 105.42
N HIS A 353 -29.52 59.10 105.66
CA HIS A 353 -30.12 57.92 105.06
C HIS A 353 -31.15 57.28 106.02
N GLU A 354 -32.29 56.85 105.47
CA GLU A 354 -33.48 56.45 106.25
C GLU A 354 -33.28 55.21 107.15
N GLU A 355 -32.23 54.42 106.91
CA GLU A 355 -31.80 53.27 107.74
C GLU A 355 -30.70 53.63 108.78
N GLY A 356 -30.62 54.90 109.20
CA GLY A 356 -29.59 55.42 110.13
C GLY A 356 -29.42 54.64 111.45
N LYS A 357 -30.40 53.82 111.86
CA LYS A 357 -30.27 52.90 113.01
C LYS A 357 -29.24 51.78 112.78
N HIS A 358 -29.08 51.30 111.55
CA HIS A 358 -28.11 50.23 111.22
C HIS A 358 -26.66 50.72 111.29
N PHE A 359 -26.43 52.02 111.16
CA PHE A 359 -25.12 52.63 111.24
C PHE A 359 -24.87 53.36 112.57
N SER A 360 -25.77 53.22 113.55
CA SER A 360 -25.73 53.91 114.85
C SER A 360 -24.38 53.80 115.56
N LEU A 361 -23.79 52.61 115.61
CA LEU A 361 -22.46 52.39 116.21
C LEU A 361 -21.32 53.11 115.46
N ILE A 362 -21.45 53.26 114.14
CA ILE A 362 -20.46 53.96 113.31
C ILE A 362 -20.65 55.48 113.46
N ILE A 363 -21.90 55.95 113.56
CA ILE A 363 -22.26 57.34 113.81
C ILE A 363 -21.73 57.79 115.18
N GLU A 364 -21.94 57.02 116.25
CA GLU A 364 -21.41 57.34 117.59
C GLU A 364 -19.87 57.42 117.61
N LYS A 365 -19.17 56.48 116.96
CA LYS A 365 -17.71 56.53 116.84
C LYS A 365 -17.24 57.76 116.03
N LEU A 366 -17.98 58.12 114.98
CA LEU A 366 -17.69 59.31 114.18
C LEU A 366 -17.92 60.60 114.98
N GLU A 367 -18.96 60.67 115.81
CA GLU A 367 -19.23 61.82 116.68
C GLU A 367 -18.23 61.94 117.82
N ALA A 368 -17.91 60.83 118.51
CA ALA A 368 -16.89 60.81 119.56
C ALA A 368 -15.51 61.22 119.02
N SER A 369 -15.20 60.86 117.76
CA SER A 369 -13.95 61.26 117.12
C SER A 369 -13.93 62.71 116.61
N LEU A 370 -15.08 63.33 116.37
CA LEU A 370 -15.18 64.71 115.88
C LEU A 370 -15.32 65.73 117.02
N TYR A 371 -16.00 65.34 118.11
CA TYR A 371 -16.37 66.24 119.21
C TYR A 371 -15.84 65.80 120.58
N GLY A 372 -15.27 64.60 120.71
CA GLY A 372 -14.59 64.09 121.91
C GLY A 372 -13.06 64.00 121.77
N THR A 373 -12.38 63.44 122.78
CA THR A 373 -10.89 63.37 122.84
C THR A 373 -10.27 62.11 122.21
N GLU A 374 -11.04 61.27 121.54
CA GLU A 374 -10.55 60.04 120.91
C GLU A 374 -10.24 60.22 119.42
N LYS A 375 -9.08 59.75 118.94
CA LYS A 375 -8.71 59.81 117.51
C LYS A 375 -9.00 58.48 116.81
N THR A 376 -9.87 58.50 115.80
CA THR A 376 -10.18 57.33 114.95
C THR A 376 -9.77 57.54 113.48
N ASN A 377 -9.69 56.43 112.70
CA ASN A 377 -9.29 56.43 111.29
C ASN A 377 -10.51 56.32 110.35
N LEU A 378 -10.61 57.22 109.37
CA LEU A 378 -11.74 57.32 108.45
C LEU A 378 -11.91 56.10 107.54
N ASN A 379 -10.81 55.51 107.09
CA ASN A 379 -10.86 54.46 106.07
C ASN A 379 -11.40 53.15 106.64
N THR A 380 -11.14 52.87 107.92
CA THR A 380 -11.71 51.69 108.60
C THR A 380 -13.21 51.85 108.78
N LEU A 381 -13.67 53.05 109.16
CA LEU A 381 -15.10 53.34 109.34
C LEU A 381 -15.89 53.28 108.02
N LYS A 382 -15.30 53.71 106.89
CA LYS A 382 -15.93 53.52 105.57
C LYS A 382 -16.09 52.06 105.17
N LYS A 383 -15.11 51.22 105.50
CA LYS A 383 -15.14 49.80 105.14
C LYS A 383 -16.23 49.08 105.95
N GLU A 384 -16.33 49.37 107.24
CA GLU A 384 -17.42 48.88 108.09
C GLU A 384 -18.79 49.35 107.59
N ALA A 385 -18.92 50.59 107.14
CA ALA A 385 -20.16 51.10 106.55
C ALA A 385 -20.55 50.41 105.23
N LEU A 386 -19.58 50.02 104.39
CA LEU A 386 -19.84 49.29 103.14
C LEU A 386 -20.15 47.80 103.37
N GLU A 387 -19.59 47.18 104.42
CA GLU A 387 -19.92 45.81 104.80
C GLU A 387 -21.33 45.70 105.37
N ASN A 388 -21.80 46.71 106.11
CA ASN A 388 -23.18 46.78 106.59
C ASN A 388 -24.22 47.08 105.49
N LEU A 389 -23.80 47.36 104.24
CA LEU A 389 -24.69 47.57 103.07
C LEU A 389 -24.77 46.35 102.13
N LYS A 390 -24.02 45.28 102.44
CA LYS A 390 -24.17 43.97 101.82
C LYS A 390 -25.05 43.10 102.69
#